data_AF-A0A2Z6SMR2-F1
#
_entry.id   AF-A0A2Z6SMR2-F1
#
_cell.length_a   1.000
_cell.length_b   1.000
_cell.length_c   1.000
_cell.angle_alpha   90.00
_cell.angle_beta   90.00
_cell.angle_gamma   90.00
#
_symmetry.space_group_name_H-M   'P 1'
#
loop_
_entity.id
_entity.type
_entity.pdbx_description
1 polymer ?
#
loop_
_entity_poly.entity_id
_entity_poly.type
_entity_poly.pdbx_seq_one_letter_code
_entity_poly.pdbx_strand_id
1 'polypeptide(L)'
;MCKYLHANIIVGANAILPARIVGNDHSPKLPKNLETLLQHYQFLNHVLHSIRLLRKYLHTFSSSHDHKWSVYLIRLNNIFSLYKSTLSAVLVLPLTLSSCQPDNFNKLLETLLHASKLLRGLHLLKEKEFQNSSIIAHIENRDYNYDTDISSFINSVLSCSRRKIMLDHVFINYPTAPRLLTDLKDISDAMINHFQNTVPIKSTLPSHISALPER
;
A
#
# COMPACT_ATOMS: atom_id res chain seq x y z
N MET A 1 17.70 -31.34 20.04
CA MET A 1 16.99 -30.08 19.72
C MET A 1 16.46 -30.04 18.26
N CYS A 2 17.25 -30.39 17.24
CA CYS A 2 16.83 -30.31 15.83
C CYS A 2 15.58 -31.12 15.41
N LYS A 3 15.31 -32.30 15.98
CA LYS A 3 14.17 -33.13 15.55
C LYS A 3 12.80 -32.50 15.88
N TYR A 4 12.71 -31.84 17.04
CA TYR A 4 11.49 -31.17 17.49
C TYR A 4 11.17 -29.95 16.62
N LEU A 5 12.19 -29.12 16.35
CA LEU A 5 12.06 -27.96 15.46
C LEU A 5 11.68 -28.39 14.04
N HIS A 6 12.32 -29.43 13.50
CA HIS A 6 12.03 -29.97 12.18
C HIS A 6 10.60 -30.50 12.06
N ALA A 7 10.11 -31.23 13.06
CA ALA A 7 8.73 -31.73 13.08
C ALA A 7 7.71 -30.59 13.10
N ASN A 8 7.94 -29.55 13.91
CA ASN A 8 7.04 -28.38 13.97
C ASN A 8 7.02 -27.59 12.66
N ILE A 9 8.18 -27.46 11.98
CA ILE A 9 8.26 -26.81 10.67
C ILE A 9 7.47 -27.58 9.62
N ILE A 10 7.59 -28.92 9.57
CA ILE A 10 6.85 -29.75 8.60
C ILE A 10 5.35 -29.68 8.87
N VAL A 11 4.93 -29.81 10.14
CA VAL A 11 3.51 -29.74 10.52
C VAL A 11 2.92 -28.37 10.16
N GLY A 12 3.61 -27.27 10.49
CA GLY A 12 3.17 -25.92 10.13
C GLY A 12 3.15 -25.69 8.61
N ALA A 13 4.15 -26.20 7.89
CA ALA A 13 4.21 -26.09 6.43
C ALA A 13 3.04 -26.83 5.76
N ASN A 14 2.75 -28.06 6.19
CA ASN A 14 1.67 -28.89 5.63
C ASN A 14 0.28 -28.33 5.96
N ALA A 15 0.11 -27.66 7.11
CA ALA A 15 -1.15 -27.02 7.46
C ALA A 15 -1.45 -25.75 6.63
N ILE A 16 -0.41 -25.05 6.16
CA ILE A 16 -0.53 -23.73 5.53
C ILE A 16 -0.35 -23.79 4.01
N LEU A 17 0.44 -24.72 3.47
CA LEU A 17 0.68 -24.83 2.03
C LEU A 17 -0.57 -25.38 1.32
N PRO A 18 -1.27 -24.56 0.51
CA PRO A 18 -2.42 -25.06 -0.22
C PRO A 18 -1.94 -25.96 -1.37
N ALA A 19 -2.62 -27.09 -1.59
CA ALA A 19 -2.38 -27.98 -2.74
C ALA A 19 -2.73 -27.33 -4.11
N ARG A 20 -3.25 -26.10 -4.09
CA ARG A 20 -3.70 -25.31 -5.25
C ARG A 20 -3.36 -23.84 -5.02
N ILE A 21 -3.06 -23.11 -6.09
CA ILE A 21 -2.90 -21.65 -6.06
C ILE A 21 -4.24 -21.02 -5.66
N VAL A 22 -4.30 -20.42 -4.47
CA VAL A 22 -5.42 -19.60 -3.99
C VAL A 22 -5.11 -18.13 -4.29
N GLY A 23 -6.07 -17.42 -4.88
CA GLY A 23 -5.97 -15.99 -5.14
C GLY A 23 -5.80 -15.18 -3.85
N ASN A 24 -5.10 -14.05 -3.91
CA ASN A 24 -4.97 -13.16 -2.77
C ASN A 24 -6.26 -12.34 -2.60
N ASP A 25 -7.17 -12.82 -1.74
CA ASP A 25 -8.41 -12.11 -1.40
C ASP A 25 -8.21 -11.01 -0.34
N HIS A 26 -6.97 -10.81 0.13
CA HIS A 26 -6.65 -9.77 1.10
C HIS A 26 -6.62 -8.39 0.45
N SER A 27 -7.68 -7.62 0.68
CA SER A 27 -7.65 -6.16 0.54
C SER A 27 -7.26 -5.58 1.89
N PRO A 28 -6.09 -4.91 2.03
CA PRO A 28 -5.76 -4.23 3.27
C PRO A 28 -6.87 -3.22 3.57
N LYS A 29 -7.48 -3.35 4.75
CA LYS A 29 -8.55 -2.44 5.18
C LYS A 29 -7.92 -1.07 5.39
N LEU A 30 -8.11 -0.20 4.40
CA LEU A 30 -7.73 1.20 4.50
C LEU A 30 -8.42 1.81 5.73
N PRO A 31 -7.73 2.59 6.56
CA PRO A 31 -8.38 3.21 7.70
C PRO A 31 -9.46 4.20 7.22
N LYS A 32 -10.58 4.25 7.95
CA LYS A 32 -11.81 4.97 7.54
C LYS A 32 -11.57 6.45 7.19
N ASN A 33 -10.62 7.10 7.89
CA ASN A 33 -10.24 8.49 7.64
C ASN A 33 -9.59 8.68 6.26
N LEU A 34 -8.76 7.74 5.82
CA LEU A 34 -8.08 7.77 4.52
C LEU A 34 -9.05 7.44 3.38
N GLU A 35 -9.99 6.52 3.61
CA GLU A 35 -11.10 6.26 2.69
C GLU A 35 -12.01 7.49 2.52
N THR A 36 -12.34 8.15 3.63
CA THR A 36 -13.13 9.40 3.62
C THR A 36 -12.41 10.50 2.85
N LEU A 37 -11.10 10.64 3.03
CA LEU A 37 -10.26 11.57 2.29
C LEU A 37 -10.25 11.26 0.78
N LEU A 38 -10.18 9.98 0.39
CA LEU A 38 -10.28 9.56 -0.99
C LEU A 38 -11.64 9.93 -1.60
N GLN A 39 -12.73 9.69 -0.87
CA GLN A 39 -14.08 10.06 -1.28
C GLN A 39 -14.24 11.58 -1.48
N HIS A 40 -13.67 12.40 -0.60
CA HIS A 40 -13.64 13.85 -0.75
C HIS A 40 -12.88 14.29 -2.00
N TYR A 41 -11.73 13.67 -2.29
CA TYR A 41 -10.97 13.90 -3.50
C TYR A 41 -11.73 13.50 -4.77
N GLN A 42 -12.39 12.34 -4.78
CA GLN A 42 -13.22 11.90 -5.89
C GLN A 42 -14.41 12.84 -6.14
N PHE A 43 -15.07 13.28 -5.07
CA PHE A 43 -16.14 14.27 -5.16
C PHE A 43 -15.66 15.57 -5.80
N LEU A 44 -14.50 16.08 -5.37
CA LEU A 44 -13.94 17.31 -5.93
C LEU A 44 -13.65 17.19 -7.43
N ASN A 45 -13.13 16.04 -7.89
CA ASN A 45 -12.94 15.78 -9.32
C ASN A 45 -14.25 15.70 -10.10
N HIS A 46 -15.30 15.13 -9.50
CA HIS A 46 -16.63 15.09 -10.11
C HIS A 46 -17.21 16.51 -10.30
N VAL A 47 -17.05 17.38 -9.30
CA VAL A 47 -17.44 18.80 -9.40
C VAL A 47 -16.64 19.50 -10.50
N LEU A 48 -15.32 19.28 -10.53
CA LEU A 48 -14.41 19.87 -11.51
C LEU A 48 -14.78 19.45 -12.94
N HIS A 49 -15.12 18.19 -13.14
CA HIS A 49 -15.64 17.68 -14.41
C HIS A 49 -16.98 18.33 -14.78
N SER A 50 -17.91 18.46 -13.82
CA SER A 50 -19.19 19.12 -14.04
C SER A 50 -19.02 20.57 -14.50
N ILE A 51 -18.11 21.34 -13.88
CA ILE A 51 -17.85 22.74 -14.24
C ILE A 51 -17.13 22.83 -15.59
N ARG A 52 -16.19 21.92 -15.90
CA ARG A 52 -15.54 21.86 -17.22
C ARG A 52 -16.56 21.63 -18.34
N LEU A 53 -17.51 20.72 -18.12
CA LEU A 53 -18.60 20.47 -19.07
C LEU A 53 -19.48 21.71 -19.23
N LEU A 54 -19.88 22.33 -18.12
CA LEU A 54 -20.71 23.53 -18.14
C LEU A 54 -20.03 24.70 -18.88
N ARG A 55 -18.74 24.92 -18.64
CA ARG A 55 -17.94 25.92 -19.35
C ARG A 55 -17.88 25.63 -20.85
N LYS A 56 -17.73 24.35 -21.24
CA LYS A 56 -17.66 23.95 -22.65
C LYS A 56 -19.00 24.17 -23.37
N TYR A 57 -20.12 23.98 -22.68
CA TYR A 57 -21.46 24.07 -23.23
C TYR A 57 -22.28 25.17 -22.52
N LEU A 58 -21.75 26.39 -22.45
CA LEU A 58 -22.38 27.46 -21.68
C LEU A 58 -23.80 27.81 -22.17
N HIS A 59 -24.09 27.59 -23.46
CA HIS A 59 -25.43 27.81 -24.03
C HIS A 59 -26.50 26.84 -23.50
N THR A 60 -26.11 25.72 -22.90
CA THR A 60 -27.06 24.78 -22.25
C THR A 60 -27.28 25.12 -20.77
N PHE A 61 -26.75 26.26 -20.29
CA PHE A 61 -26.92 26.69 -18.92
C PHE A 61 -28.40 26.88 -18.58
N SER A 62 -28.77 26.46 -17.38
CA SER A 62 -30.14 26.47 -16.88
C SER A 62 -30.11 26.57 -15.34
N SER A 63 -31.21 27.01 -14.74
CA SER A 63 -31.37 27.11 -13.28
C SER A 63 -31.11 25.78 -12.54
N SER A 64 -31.29 24.64 -13.21
CA SER A 64 -30.93 23.33 -12.67
C SER A 64 -29.43 23.20 -12.33
N HIS A 65 -28.56 23.88 -13.07
CA HIS A 65 -27.12 23.90 -12.84
C HIS A 65 -26.76 24.69 -11.58
N ASP A 66 -27.43 25.82 -11.33
CA ASP A 66 -27.29 26.59 -10.10
C ASP A 66 -27.79 25.81 -8.88
N HIS A 67 -28.91 25.09 -9.02
CA HIS A 67 -29.39 24.21 -7.95
C HIS A 67 -28.40 23.08 -7.65
N LYS A 68 -27.82 22.44 -8.69
CA LYS A 68 -26.80 21.42 -8.50
C LYS A 68 -25.53 22.01 -7.86
N TRP A 69 -25.16 23.22 -8.26
CA TRP A 69 -24.02 23.93 -7.70
C TRP A 69 -24.19 24.27 -6.23
N SER A 70 -25.37 24.72 -5.79
CA SER A 70 -25.60 25.03 -4.37
C SER A 70 -25.43 23.80 -3.48
N VAL A 71 -25.89 22.63 -3.94
CA VAL A 71 -25.65 21.34 -3.26
C VAL A 71 -24.16 21.01 -3.21
N TYR A 72 -23.44 21.21 -4.31
CA TYR A 72 -21.99 21.02 -4.33
C TYR A 72 -21.27 21.99 -3.39
N LEU A 73 -21.68 23.25 -3.35
CA LEU A 73 -21.06 24.31 -2.58
C LEU A 73 -21.12 24.03 -1.07
N ILE A 74 -22.24 23.51 -0.55
CA ILE A 74 -22.36 23.06 0.85
C ILE A 74 -21.31 22.00 1.16
N ARG A 75 -21.21 20.97 0.30
CA ARG A 75 -20.27 19.86 0.51
C ARG A 75 -18.81 20.31 0.34
N LEU A 76 -18.52 21.18 -0.61
CA LEU A 76 -17.20 21.78 -0.80
C LEU A 76 -16.77 22.59 0.42
N ASN A 77 -17.65 23.43 0.96
CA ASN A 77 -17.36 24.22 2.16
C ASN A 77 -17.06 23.33 3.36
N ASN A 78 -17.78 22.23 3.54
CA ASN A 78 -17.49 21.27 4.60
C ASN A 78 -16.12 20.62 4.42
N ILE A 79 -15.76 20.22 3.19
CA ILE A 79 -14.43 19.67 2.87
C ILE A 79 -13.34 20.70 3.13
N PHE A 80 -13.53 21.94 2.67
CA PHE A 80 -12.54 23.01 2.83
C PHE A 80 -12.35 23.40 4.30
N SER A 81 -13.41 23.37 5.10
CA SER A 81 -13.33 23.53 6.55
C SER A 81 -12.55 22.39 7.20
N LEU A 82 -12.83 21.14 6.81
CA LEU A 82 -12.19 19.95 7.39
C LEU A 82 -10.68 19.89 7.07
N TYR A 83 -10.26 20.37 5.91
CA TYR A 83 -8.87 20.40 5.47
C TYR A 83 -8.27 21.82 5.46
N LYS A 84 -8.77 22.71 6.32
CA LYS A 84 -8.36 24.13 6.35
C LYS A 84 -6.84 24.31 6.48
N SER A 85 -6.19 23.46 7.27
CA SER A 85 -4.73 23.52 7.49
C SER A 85 -3.91 23.22 6.24
N THR A 86 -4.42 22.39 5.33
CA THR A 86 -3.72 22.03 4.09
C THR A 86 -4.17 22.88 2.90
N LEU A 87 -5.42 23.33 2.91
CA LEU A 87 -5.99 24.11 1.82
C LEU A 87 -5.72 25.62 1.94
N SER A 88 -5.36 26.12 3.14
CA SER A 88 -4.87 27.44 3.63
C SER A 88 -5.22 28.75 2.90
N ALA A 89 -5.56 28.74 1.62
CA ALA A 89 -6.14 29.85 0.88
C ALA A 89 -7.60 30.05 1.27
N VAL A 90 -7.99 31.31 1.43
CA VAL A 90 -9.40 31.71 1.48
C VAL A 90 -9.99 31.45 0.09
N LEU A 91 -10.53 30.24 -0.11
CA LEU A 91 -11.18 29.84 -1.36
C LEU A 91 -12.56 30.49 -1.39
N VAL A 92 -12.68 31.66 -2.03
CA VAL A 92 -13.98 32.30 -2.25
C VAL A 92 -14.65 31.61 -3.42
N LEU A 93 -15.57 30.70 -3.11
CA LEU A 93 -16.43 30.07 -4.12
C LEU A 93 -17.61 31.00 -4.46
N PRO A 94 -17.99 31.10 -5.74
CA PRO A 94 -19.17 31.87 -6.14
C PRO A 94 -20.45 31.23 -5.59
N LEU A 95 -21.39 32.05 -5.10
CA LEU A 95 -22.66 31.56 -4.57
C LEU A 95 -23.58 31.00 -5.67
N THR A 96 -23.54 31.58 -6.86
CA THR A 96 -24.27 31.11 -8.05
C THR A 96 -23.35 31.07 -9.26
N LEU A 97 -23.56 30.11 -10.16
CA LEU A 97 -22.84 30.02 -11.42
C LEU A 97 -23.43 30.94 -12.48
N SER A 98 -24.71 31.29 -12.40
CA SER A 98 -25.36 32.23 -13.33
C SER A 98 -24.76 33.64 -13.30
N SER A 99 -24.19 34.05 -12.17
CA SER A 99 -23.50 35.34 -12.02
C SER A 99 -22.04 35.30 -12.46
N CYS A 100 -21.49 34.12 -12.79
CA CYS A 100 -20.10 33.99 -13.22
C CYS A 100 -19.91 34.44 -14.67
N GLN A 101 -19.11 35.49 -14.85
CA GLN A 101 -18.52 35.81 -16.15
C GLN A 101 -17.57 34.69 -16.61
N PRO A 102 -17.26 34.56 -17.91
CA PRO A 102 -16.34 33.52 -18.41
C PRO A 102 -14.98 33.49 -17.70
N ASP A 103 -14.42 34.64 -17.35
CA ASP A 103 -13.16 34.73 -16.58
C ASP A 103 -13.31 34.21 -15.14
N ASN A 104 -14.51 34.32 -14.56
CA ASN A 104 -14.80 33.79 -13.23
C ASN A 104 -14.88 32.25 -13.27
N PHE A 105 -15.32 31.64 -14.37
CA PHE A 105 -15.25 30.19 -14.56
C PHE A 105 -13.81 29.68 -14.62
N ASN A 106 -12.90 30.43 -15.26
CA ASN A 106 -11.48 30.08 -15.28
C ASN A 106 -10.88 30.14 -13.87
N LYS A 107 -11.10 31.23 -13.14
CA LYS A 107 -10.65 31.37 -11.76
C LYS A 107 -11.22 30.27 -10.85
N LEU A 108 -12.50 29.93 -11.00
CA LEU A 108 -13.14 28.84 -10.27
C LEU A 108 -12.47 27.50 -10.58
N LEU A 109 -12.23 27.19 -11.85
CA LEU A 109 -11.56 25.96 -12.27
C LEU A 109 -10.14 25.87 -11.71
N GLU A 110 -9.35 26.94 -11.80
CA GLU A 110 -7.99 26.98 -11.23
C GLU A 110 -8.01 26.77 -9.71
N THR A 111 -8.95 27.40 -9.02
CA THR A 111 -9.16 27.26 -7.57
C THR A 111 -9.47 25.81 -7.19
N LEU A 112 -10.41 25.17 -7.89
CA LEU A 112 -10.79 23.78 -7.64
C LEU A 112 -9.70 22.79 -8.06
N LEU A 113 -8.96 23.08 -9.13
CA LEU A 113 -7.82 22.27 -9.56
C LEU A 113 -6.70 22.29 -8.53
N HIS A 114 -6.38 23.47 -8.01
CA HIS A 114 -5.40 23.63 -6.95
C HIS A 114 -5.81 22.86 -5.69
N ALA A 115 -7.06 23.02 -5.24
CA ALA A 115 -7.59 22.26 -4.12
C ALA A 115 -7.54 20.74 -4.35
N SER A 116 -7.85 20.27 -5.57
CA SER A 116 -7.78 18.85 -5.93
C SER A 116 -6.37 18.29 -5.86
N LYS A 117 -5.38 19.04 -6.36
CA LYS A 117 -3.95 18.68 -6.25
C LYS A 117 -3.50 18.59 -4.80
N LEU A 118 -3.85 19.56 -3.97
CA LEU A 118 -3.52 19.54 -2.54
C LEU A 118 -4.16 18.35 -1.82
N LEU A 119 -5.43 18.07 -2.09
CA LEU A 119 -6.15 16.96 -1.46
C LEU A 119 -5.60 15.59 -1.91
N ARG A 120 -5.22 15.47 -3.19
CA ARG A 120 -4.48 14.30 -3.72
C ARG A 120 -3.14 14.13 -3.01
N GLY A 121 -2.38 15.22 -2.87
CA GLY A 121 -1.09 15.21 -2.17
C GLY A 121 -1.23 14.78 -0.72
N LEU A 122 -2.24 15.31 -0.01
CA LEU A 122 -2.56 14.93 1.36
C LEU A 122 -2.92 13.43 1.47
N HIS A 123 -3.74 12.92 0.54
CA HIS A 123 -4.08 11.50 0.51
C HIS A 123 -2.84 10.63 0.36
N LEU A 124 -1.98 10.93 -0.62
CA LEU A 124 -0.75 10.17 -0.86
C LEU A 124 0.19 10.21 0.35
N LEU A 125 0.30 11.36 1.01
CA LEU A 125 1.10 11.50 2.23
C LEU A 125 0.55 10.60 3.35
N LYS A 126 -0.76 10.66 3.62
CA LYS A 126 -1.41 9.86 4.67
C LYS A 126 -1.39 8.37 4.39
N GLU A 127 -1.50 7.98 3.12
CA GLU A 127 -1.34 6.60 2.68
C GLU A 127 0.08 6.08 2.96
N LYS A 128 1.11 6.88 2.64
CA LYS A 128 2.50 6.53 2.92
C LYS A 128 2.80 6.45 4.42
N GLU A 129 2.29 7.39 5.22
CA GLU A 129 2.38 7.35 6.69
C GLU A 129 1.77 6.06 7.23
N PHE A 130 0.55 5.71 6.79
CA PHE A 130 -0.13 4.49 7.21
C PHE A 130 0.64 3.22 6.82
N GLN A 131 1.14 3.16 5.58
CA GLN A 131 1.97 2.04 5.12
C GLN A 131 3.23 1.89 5.99
N ASN A 132 3.91 2.99 6.28
CA ASN A 132 5.11 2.96 7.12
C ASN A 132 4.81 2.51 8.55
N SER A 133 3.77 3.05 9.18
CA SER A 133 3.35 2.64 10.52
C SER A 133 2.92 1.17 10.56
N SER A 134 2.26 0.68 9.53
CA SER A 134 1.88 -0.74 9.41
C SER A 134 3.11 -1.65 9.30
N ILE A 135 4.09 -1.27 8.48
CA ILE A 135 5.36 -2.01 8.36
C ILE A 135 6.07 -2.06 9.71
N ILE A 136 6.24 -0.91 10.38
CA ILE A 136 6.89 -0.82 11.68
C ILE A 136 6.18 -1.70 12.72
N ALA A 137 4.85 -1.58 12.83
CA ALA A 137 4.07 -2.37 13.78
C ALA A 137 4.17 -3.88 13.51
N HIS A 138 4.20 -4.29 12.23
CA HIS A 138 4.41 -5.69 11.87
C HIS A 138 5.81 -6.21 12.19
N ILE A 139 6.85 -5.38 12.04
CA ILE A 139 8.22 -5.71 12.45
C ILE A 139 8.28 -5.86 13.98
N GLU A 140 7.79 -4.87 14.73
CA GLU A 140 7.76 -4.89 16.19
C GLU A 140 7.01 -6.11 16.74
N ASN A 141 5.84 -6.43 16.17
CA ASN A 141 5.07 -7.61 16.56
C ASN A 141 5.81 -8.92 16.25
N ARG A 142 6.56 -8.96 15.14
CA ARG A 142 7.37 -10.13 14.79
C ARG A 142 8.55 -10.29 15.75
N ASP A 143 9.23 -9.21 16.08
CA ASP A 143 10.37 -9.21 17.00
C ASP A 143 9.90 -9.60 18.42
N TYR A 144 8.74 -9.09 18.86
CA TYR A 144 8.09 -9.54 20.09
C TYR A 144 7.79 -11.04 20.07
N ASN A 145 7.23 -11.58 18.98
CA ASN A 145 6.98 -13.02 18.85
C ASN A 145 8.30 -13.81 18.87
N TYR A 146 9.37 -13.30 18.26
CA TYR A 146 10.68 -13.96 18.30
C TYR A 146 11.19 -14.09 19.75
N ASP A 147 11.06 -13.03 20.54
CA ASP A 147 11.53 -12.98 21.93
C ASP A 147 10.65 -13.80 22.89
N THR A 148 9.34 -13.88 22.63
CA THR A 148 8.36 -14.46 23.58
C THR A 148 7.82 -15.83 23.19
N ASP A 149 7.60 -16.10 21.91
CA ASP A 149 7.07 -17.37 21.40
C ASP A 149 7.54 -17.67 19.97
N ILE A 150 8.62 -18.44 19.89
CA ILE A 150 9.21 -18.92 18.64
C ILE A 150 8.17 -19.63 17.75
N SER A 151 7.16 -20.30 18.32
CA SER A 151 6.14 -21.00 17.53
C SER A 151 5.23 -20.01 16.80
N SER A 152 4.78 -18.95 17.49
CA SER A 152 4.00 -17.86 16.89
C SER A 152 4.81 -17.09 15.84
N PHE A 153 6.11 -16.86 16.08
CA PHE A 153 7.01 -16.31 15.08
C PHE A 153 7.07 -17.19 13.81
N ILE A 154 7.34 -18.50 13.96
CA ILE A 154 7.42 -19.44 12.85
C ILE A 154 6.11 -19.47 12.06
N ASN A 155 4.97 -19.56 12.75
CA ASN A 155 3.66 -19.57 12.10
C ASN A 155 3.39 -18.28 11.32
N SER A 156 3.72 -17.13 11.89
CA SER A 156 3.57 -15.82 11.22
C SER A 156 4.43 -15.70 9.97
N VAL A 157 5.67 -16.20 10.00
CA VAL A 157 6.60 -16.17 8.85
C VAL A 157 6.10 -17.12 7.75
N LEU A 158 5.61 -18.31 8.13
CA LEU A 158 5.09 -19.30 7.18
C LEU A 158 3.72 -18.94 6.60
N SER A 159 2.92 -18.12 7.29
CA SER A 159 1.61 -17.65 6.81
C SER A 159 1.69 -16.53 5.78
N CYS A 160 2.87 -15.96 5.50
CA CYS A 160 3.04 -14.96 4.45
C CYS A 160 2.71 -15.55 3.07
N SER A 161 1.75 -14.95 2.35
CA SER A 161 1.32 -15.39 1.02
C SER A 161 2.40 -15.23 -0.05
N ARG A 162 3.25 -14.20 0.09
CA ARG A 162 4.46 -14.04 -0.71
C ARG A 162 5.66 -14.60 0.06
N ARG A 163 5.91 -15.89 -0.11
CA ARG A 163 7.10 -16.58 0.42
C ARG A 163 8.32 -16.28 -0.44
N LYS A 164 8.69 -15.01 -0.54
CA LYS A 164 9.94 -14.57 -1.17
C LYS A 164 10.86 -14.06 -0.07
N ILE A 165 11.98 -14.74 0.11
CA ILE A 165 13.09 -14.20 0.90
C ILE A 165 13.82 -13.25 -0.03
N MET A 166 13.65 -11.95 0.18
CA MET A 166 14.49 -10.94 -0.45
C MET A 166 15.55 -10.57 0.57
N LEU A 167 16.79 -10.97 0.29
CA LEU A 167 17.93 -10.52 1.07
C LEU A 167 18.38 -9.20 0.47
N ASP A 168 18.27 -8.13 1.25
CA ASP A 168 18.72 -6.80 0.81
C ASP A 168 20.22 -6.61 1.03
N HIS A 169 20.80 -7.39 1.95
CA HIS A 169 22.22 -7.34 2.28
C HIS A 169 22.72 -8.73 2.67
N VAL A 170 23.95 -9.07 2.26
CA VAL A 170 24.65 -10.28 2.70
C VAL A 170 26.00 -9.90 3.28
N PHE A 171 26.22 -10.23 4.55
CA PHE A 171 27.51 -10.03 5.19
C PHE A 171 28.36 -11.30 5.05
N ILE A 172 29.46 -11.19 4.32
CA ILE A 172 30.44 -12.25 4.17
C ILE A 172 31.52 -12.04 5.22
N ASN A 173 31.53 -12.92 6.22
CA ASN A 173 32.46 -12.87 7.34
C ASN A 173 33.73 -13.66 7.03
N TYR A 174 34.61 -13.15 6.17
CA TYR A 174 35.96 -13.70 5.99
C TYR A 174 36.94 -13.09 7.01
N PRO A 175 37.84 -13.89 7.62
CA PRO A 175 38.74 -13.43 8.69
C PRO A 175 39.62 -12.23 8.30
N THR A 176 39.98 -12.12 7.03
CA THR A 176 40.95 -11.13 6.53
C THR A 176 40.30 -9.99 5.75
N ALA A 177 39.03 -10.12 5.37
CA ALA A 177 38.32 -9.15 4.53
C ALA A 177 36.80 -9.31 4.65
N PRO A 178 36.19 -8.84 5.76
CA PRO A 178 34.74 -8.81 5.87
C PRO A 178 34.15 -7.90 4.80
N ARG A 179 33.10 -8.37 4.12
CA ARG A 179 32.45 -7.62 3.04
C ARG A 179 30.93 -7.64 3.22
N LEU A 180 30.32 -6.46 3.14
CA LEU A 180 28.87 -6.32 3.03
C LEU A 180 28.49 -6.19 1.55
N LEU A 181 27.70 -7.12 1.05
CA LEU A 181 27.14 -7.08 -0.30
C LEU A 181 25.80 -6.35 -0.26
N THR A 182 25.68 -5.33 -1.11
CA THR A 182 24.48 -4.49 -1.29
C THR A 182 23.92 -4.60 -2.71
N ASP A 183 24.73 -5.07 -3.67
CA ASP A 183 24.29 -5.28 -5.06
C ASP A 183 23.46 -6.56 -5.16
N LEU A 184 22.32 -6.47 -5.84
CA LEU A 184 21.32 -7.54 -5.90
C LEU A 184 21.85 -8.81 -6.59
N LYS A 185 22.72 -8.65 -7.59
CA LYS A 185 23.33 -9.79 -8.29
C LYS A 185 24.39 -10.44 -7.39
N ASP A 186 25.26 -9.65 -6.78
CA ASP A 186 26.28 -10.15 -5.84
C ASP A 186 25.62 -10.89 -4.66
N ILE A 187 24.53 -10.35 -4.12
CA ILE A 187 23.72 -10.98 -3.06
C ILE A 187 23.16 -12.33 -3.53
N SER A 188 22.57 -12.38 -4.72
CA SER A 188 22.01 -13.62 -5.29
C SER A 188 23.10 -14.68 -5.46
N ASP A 189 24.23 -14.31 -6.04
CA ASP A 189 25.35 -15.21 -6.31
C ASP A 189 25.94 -15.75 -4.98
N ALA A 190 26.12 -14.88 -3.98
CA ALA A 190 26.57 -15.27 -2.64
C ALA A 190 25.57 -16.21 -1.94
N MET A 191 24.27 -15.96 -2.10
CA MET A 191 23.22 -16.78 -1.50
C MET A 191 23.19 -18.19 -2.09
N ILE A 192 23.21 -18.30 -3.43
CA ILE A 192 23.25 -19.59 -4.14
C ILE A 192 24.46 -20.39 -3.67
N ASN A 193 25.64 -19.76 -3.64
CA ASN A 193 26.87 -20.39 -3.19
C ASN A 193 26.79 -20.90 -1.74
N HIS A 194 26.25 -20.10 -0.81
CA HIS A 194 26.08 -20.51 0.58
C HIS A 194 25.16 -21.73 0.74
N PHE A 195 24.00 -21.73 0.09
CA PHE A 195 23.06 -22.85 0.21
C PHE A 195 23.52 -24.12 -0.50
N GLN A 196 24.31 -23.99 -1.57
CA GLN A 196 24.86 -25.16 -2.28
C GLN A 196 26.05 -25.78 -1.54
N ASN A 197 26.90 -24.97 -0.91
CA ASN A 197 28.20 -25.44 -0.41
C ASN A 197 28.30 -25.46 1.12
N THR A 198 27.55 -24.64 1.84
CA THR A 198 27.67 -24.50 3.30
C THR A 198 26.52 -25.18 4.05
N VAL A 199 25.31 -25.14 3.49
CA VAL A 199 24.17 -25.88 4.06
C VAL A 199 24.33 -27.35 3.68
N PRO A 200 24.49 -28.28 4.63
CA PRO A 200 24.59 -29.69 4.30
C PRO A 200 23.29 -30.13 3.65
N ILE A 201 23.33 -30.42 2.35
CA ILE A 201 22.24 -31.10 1.65
C ILE A 201 22.19 -32.52 2.22
N LYS A 202 21.42 -32.71 3.30
CA LYS A 202 21.17 -34.04 3.88
C LYS A 202 20.24 -34.90 3.02
N SER A 203 19.93 -34.48 1.80
CA SER A 203 19.19 -35.31 0.86
C SER A 203 20.18 -35.98 -0.10
N THR A 204 20.47 -37.25 0.16
CA THR A 204 20.91 -38.16 -0.91
C THR A 204 19.86 -38.08 -2.01
N LEU A 205 20.26 -37.73 -3.23
CA LEU A 205 19.34 -37.70 -4.36
C LEU A 205 18.67 -39.07 -4.46
N PRO A 206 17.33 -39.18 -4.49
CA PRO A 206 16.67 -40.47 -4.62
C PRO A 206 17.13 -41.08 -5.94
N SER A 207 17.80 -42.23 -5.88
CA SER A 207 18.28 -42.93 -7.07
C SER A 207 17.13 -43.52 -7.90
N HIS A 208 15.91 -43.57 -7.34
CA HIS A 208 14.73 -44.10 -8.01
C HIS A 208 13.44 -43.47 -7.48
N ILE A 209 12.41 -43.42 -8.32
CA ILE A 209 11.10 -42.81 -8.02
C ILE A 209 10.43 -43.47 -6.80
N SER A 210 10.68 -44.75 -6.58
CA SER A 210 10.19 -45.54 -5.45
C SER A 210 10.83 -45.20 -4.10
N ALA A 211 11.90 -44.38 -4.08
CA ALA A 211 12.55 -43.92 -2.85
C ALA A 211 12.01 -42.57 -2.35
N LEU A 212 11.02 -42.00 -3.03
CA LEU A 212 10.31 -40.80 -2.55
C LEU A 212 9.37 -41.19 -1.41
N PRO A 213 9.24 -40.37 -0.35
CA PRO A 213 8.30 -40.63 0.73
C PRO A 213 6.86 -40.66 0.18
N GLU A 214 6.07 -41.62 0.65
CA GLU A 214 4.63 -41.65 0.36
C GLU A 214 3.94 -40.39 0.90
N ARG A 215 2.97 -39.91 0.13
CA ARG A 215 2.24 -38.66 0.34
C ARG A 215 1.40 -38.66 1.61
#